data_AF-T1A6K6-F1
#
_entry.id   AF-T1A6K6-F1
#
_cell.length_a   1.000
_cell.length_b   1.000
_cell.length_c   1.000
_cell.angle_alpha   90.00
_cell.angle_beta   90.00
_cell.angle_gamma   90.00
#
_symmetry.space_group_name_H-M   'P 1'
#
loop_
_entity.id
_entity.type
_entity.pdbx_description
1 polymer ?
#
loop_
_entity_poly.entity_id
_entity_poly.type
_entity_poly.pdbx_seq_one_letter_code
_entity_poly.pdbx_strand_id
1 'polypeptide(L)'
;TGAALERDSNTVALGQVVHNARALQELEGRGLREVTGLVEVDSHQVVVTAHGATPELFREAAARGLEVVDTTCPLVRRVQRHAQEMNQAGLAVVVVGNARHSEVQGVVGWAGAGNGSIVEVVASVEEADRLPFRERRGVLCQSTFPQERFREIVERLRLRSGEVEVRDTSCPVVNQRHREAVAAMLDDVDVVLVVGGRGSA
;
A
#
# COMPACT_ATOMS: atom_id res chain seq x y z
N THR A 1 -15.20 8.89 -2.59
CA THR A 1 -14.59 9.10 -3.93
C THR A 1 -15.48 9.89 -4.90
N GLY A 2 -16.80 10.03 -4.69
CA GLY A 2 -17.66 10.80 -5.62
C GLY A 2 -17.54 12.34 -5.57
N ALA A 3 -17.19 12.92 -4.42
CA ALA A 3 -17.27 14.38 -4.22
C ALA A 3 -16.24 15.22 -4.99
N ALA A 4 -15.13 14.62 -5.44
CA ALA A 4 -14.10 15.34 -6.22
C ALA A 4 -14.51 15.54 -7.69
N LEU A 5 -15.24 14.57 -8.26
CA LEU A 5 -15.63 14.57 -9.68
C LEU A 5 -16.77 15.53 -10.02
N GLU A 6 -17.50 16.04 -9.01
CA GLU A 6 -18.63 16.95 -9.24
C GLU A 6 -18.19 18.41 -9.40
N ARG A 7 -16.91 18.74 -9.13
CA ARG A 7 -16.42 20.12 -9.10
C ARG A 7 -15.62 20.56 -10.34
N ASP A 8 -15.05 19.65 -11.11
CA ASP A 8 -14.30 19.99 -12.31
C ASP A 8 -14.20 18.81 -13.30
N SER A 9 -14.44 19.06 -14.58
CA SER A 9 -14.40 18.06 -15.67
C SER A 9 -12.98 17.61 -16.06
N ASN A 10 -11.98 17.79 -15.18
CA ASN A 10 -10.58 17.46 -15.42
C ASN A 10 -9.88 17.04 -14.12
N THR A 11 -10.41 16.00 -13.45
CA THR A 11 -9.81 15.48 -12.21
C THR A 11 -8.62 14.59 -12.55
N VAL A 12 -7.41 14.95 -12.11
CA VAL A 12 -6.21 14.14 -12.33
C VAL A 12 -5.89 13.35 -11.06
N ALA A 13 -5.83 12.02 -11.17
CA ALA A 13 -5.47 11.12 -10.07
C ALA A 13 -4.10 10.50 -10.27
N LEU A 14 -3.34 10.43 -9.19
CA LEU A 14 -1.96 9.98 -9.19
C LEU A 14 -1.87 8.52 -8.75
N GLY A 15 -1.56 7.65 -9.71
CA GLY A 15 -1.67 6.20 -9.59
C GLY A 15 -3.09 5.70 -9.80
N GLN A 16 -3.24 4.37 -9.76
CA GLN A 16 -4.54 3.74 -9.99
C GLN A 16 -5.52 4.02 -8.85
N VAL A 17 -6.69 4.57 -9.20
CA VAL A 17 -7.76 4.89 -8.25
C VAL A 17 -8.41 3.61 -7.74
N VAL A 18 -8.63 2.65 -8.64
CA VAL A 18 -9.19 1.34 -8.33
C VAL A 18 -8.61 0.27 -9.25
N HIS A 19 -8.34 -0.92 -8.71
CA HIS A 19 -7.94 -2.09 -9.50
C HIS A 19 -9.15 -2.81 -10.12
N ASN A 20 -10.06 -2.05 -10.73
CA ASN A 20 -11.26 -2.55 -11.40
C ASN A 20 -11.48 -1.78 -12.71
N ALA A 21 -11.27 -2.45 -13.85
CA ALA A 21 -11.31 -1.83 -15.17
C ALA A 21 -12.66 -1.19 -15.51
N ARG A 22 -13.77 -1.80 -15.08
CA ARG A 22 -15.12 -1.26 -15.32
C ARG A 22 -15.34 0.01 -14.51
N ALA A 23 -15.01 -0.04 -13.21
CA ALA A 23 -15.13 1.14 -12.35
C ALA A 23 -14.22 2.27 -12.84
N LEU A 24 -13.02 1.95 -13.34
CA LEU A 24 -12.12 2.92 -13.95
C LEU A 24 -12.74 3.55 -15.19
N GLN A 25 -13.30 2.75 -16.12
CA GLN A 25 -13.96 3.26 -17.33
C GLN A 25 -15.15 4.19 -17.00
N GLU A 26 -15.93 3.86 -15.96
CA GLU A 26 -17.02 4.71 -15.49
C GLU A 26 -16.50 6.05 -14.90
N LEU A 27 -15.34 6.05 -14.24
CA LEU A 27 -14.71 7.26 -13.72
C LEU A 27 -14.06 8.11 -14.82
N GLU A 28 -13.40 7.47 -15.79
CA GLU A 28 -12.83 8.13 -16.98
C GLU A 28 -13.93 8.82 -17.81
N GLY A 29 -15.07 8.15 -17.99
CA GLY A 29 -16.25 8.74 -18.64
C GLY A 29 -16.83 9.95 -17.90
N ARG A 30 -16.44 10.16 -16.64
CA ARG A 30 -16.80 11.32 -15.80
C ARG A 30 -15.68 12.37 -15.72
N GLY A 31 -14.60 12.23 -16.49
CA GLY A 31 -13.50 13.20 -16.54
C GLY A 31 -12.35 12.93 -15.58
N LEU A 32 -12.23 11.71 -15.04
CA LEU A 32 -11.03 11.28 -14.31
C LEU A 32 -9.91 10.92 -15.29
N ARG A 33 -8.69 11.40 -15.04
CA ARG A 33 -7.48 10.97 -15.76
C ARG A 33 -6.45 10.42 -14.78
N GLU A 34 -6.00 9.20 -15.00
CA GLU A 34 -4.90 8.61 -14.22
C GLU A 34 -3.54 9.03 -14.79
N VAL A 35 -2.61 9.41 -13.91
CA VAL A 35 -1.22 9.72 -14.26
C VAL A 35 -0.27 8.95 -13.36
N THR A 36 0.94 8.68 -13.85
CA THR A 36 1.93 7.91 -13.10
C THR A 36 2.89 8.79 -12.30
N GLY A 37 3.05 10.06 -12.73
CA GLY A 37 3.88 11.04 -12.06
C GLY A 37 3.31 12.43 -12.15
N LEU A 38 3.78 13.32 -11.27
CA LEU A 38 3.33 14.70 -11.23
C LEU A 38 3.65 15.44 -12.53
N VAL A 39 4.71 15.07 -13.27
CA VAL A 39 5.09 15.70 -14.55
C VAL A 39 3.95 15.72 -15.58
N GLU A 40 3.03 14.75 -15.51
CA GLU A 40 1.88 14.62 -16.40
C GLU A 40 0.65 15.41 -15.93
N VAL A 41 0.72 16.04 -14.75
CA VAL A 41 -0.34 16.87 -14.16
C VAL A 41 -0.28 18.25 -14.80
N ASP A 42 -1.31 18.56 -15.58
CA ASP A 42 -1.54 19.83 -16.28
C ASP A 42 -2.63 20.69 -15.61
N SER A 43 -3.17 20.23 -14.48
CA SER A 43 -4.18 20.90 -13.66
C SER A 43 -3.57 21.60 -12.44
N HIS A 44 -4.34 22.48 -11.80
CA HIS A 44 -3.97 23.08 -10.51
C HIS A 44 -4.17 22.13 -9.31
N GLN A 45 -4.93 21.05 -9.49
CA GLN A 45 -5.26 20.10 -8.44
C GLN A 45 -4.91 18.67 -8.86
N VAL A 46 -4.43 17.85 -7.92
CA VAL A 46 -4.16 16.42 -8.10
C VAL A 46 -4.73 15.61 -6.94
N VAL A 47 -5.32 14.46 -7.26
CA VAL A 47 -5.87 13.52 -6.29
C VAL A 47 -4.86 12.42 -5.99
N VAL A 48 -4.49 12.25 -4.71
CA VAL A 48 -3.75 11.06 -4.26
C VAL A 48 -4.76 9.97 -3.91
N THR A 49 -4.53 8.76 -4.42
CA THR A 49 -5.46 7.63 -4.30
C THR A 49 -5.46 7.00 -2.90
N ALA A 50 -6.38 6.07 -2.66
CA ALA A 50 -6.52 5.40 -1.36
C ALA A 50 -5.26 4.62 -0.92
N HIS A 51 -4.41 4.22 -1.88
CA HIS A 51 -3.13 3.54 -1.65
C HIS A 51 -2.03 4.48 -1.12
N GLY A 52 -2.29 5.78 -1.14
CA GLY A 52 -1.35 6.81 -0.71
C GLY A 52 -0.18 7.02 -1.66
N ALA A 53 0.76 7.85 -1.21
CA ALA A 53 1.93 8.27 -1.96
C ALA A 53 3.15 8.43 -1.04
N THR A 54 4.33 8.60 -1.64
CA THR A 54 5.59 8.84 -0.91
C THR A 54 5.67 10.27 -0.37
N PRO A 55 6.48 10.53 0.68
CA PRO A 55 6.73 11.88 1.17
C PRO A 55 7.28 12.84 0.10
N GLU A 56 8.14 12.33 -0.79
CA GLU A 56 8.77 13.07 -1.90
C GLU A 56 7.71 13.64 -2.85
N LEU A 57 6.69 12.84 -3.14
CA LEU A 57 5.61 13.22 -4.03
C LEU A 57 4.80 14.40 -3.47
N PHE A 58 4.47 14.36 -2.17
CA PHE A 58 3.80 15.48 -1.53
C PHE A 58 4.66 16.75 -1.52
N ARG A 59 5.98 16.61 -1.31
CA ARG A 59 6.93 17.74 -1.38
C ARG A 59 7.02 18.32 -2.79
N GLU A 60 7.07 17.48 -3.81
CA GLU A 60 7.10 17.92 -5.22
C GLU A 60 5.80 18.63 -5.61
N ALA A 61 4.64 18.09 -5.22
CA ALA A 61 3.35 18.71 -5.47
C ALA A 61 3.26 20.10 -4.84
N ALA A 62 3.68 20.23 -3.57
CA ALA A 62 3.73 21.51 -2.87
C ALA A 62 4.70 22.50 -3.54
N ALA A 63 5.90 22.04 -3.95
CA ALA A 63 6.88 22.87 -4.64
C ALA A 63 6.37 23.40 -5.99
N ARG A 64 5.46 22.68 -6.64
CA ARG A 64 4.79 23.07 -7.88
C ARG A 64 3.52 23.91 -7.67
N GLY A 65 3.12 24.16 -6.43
CA GLY A 65 1.88 24.87 -6.11
C GLY A 65 0.62 24.10 -6.48
N LEU A 66 0.69 22.76 -6.56
CA LEU A 66 -0.47 21.91 -6.81
C LEU A 66 -1.30 21.77 -5.54
N GLU A 67 -2.61 21.92 -5.66
CA GLU A 67 -3.56 21.55 -4.62
C GLU A 67 -3.67 20.02 -4.56
N VAL A 68 -3.32 19.42 -3.42
CA VAL A 68 -3.38 17.98 -3.24
C VAL A 68 -4.66 17.59 -2.51
N VAL A 69 -5.55 16.86 -3.20
CA VAL A 69 -6.70 16.20 -2.57
C VAL A 69 -6.28 14.79 -2.17
N ASP A 70 -5.90 14.64 -0.91
CA ASP A 70 -5.36 13.38 -0.41
C ASP A 70 -6.45 12.44 0.12
N THR A 71 -6.78 11.42 -0.70
CA THR A 71 -7.79 10.41 -0.38
C THR A 71 -7.21 9.13 0.23
N THR A 72 -5.94 9.15 0.69
CA THR A 72 -5.28 8.00 1.31
C THR A 72 -6.15 7.39 2.41
N CYS A 73 -6.36 6.07 2.35
CA CYS A 73 -7.11 5.33 3.34
C CYS A 73 -6.51 5.56 4.74
N PRO A 74 -7.32 5.85 5.79
CA PRO A 74 -6.80 6.06 7.15
C PRO A 74 -5.98 4.88 7.70
N LEU A 75 -6.26 3.66 7.25
CA LEU A 75 -5.47 2.48 7.61
C LEU A 75 -4.10 2.49 6.91
N VAL A 76 -4.04 2.85 5.63
CA VAL A 76 -2.78 3.02 4.90
C VAL A 76 -1.92 4.12 5.53
N ARG A 77 -2.52 5.26 5.92
CA ARG A 77 -1.81 6.31 6.67
C ARG A 77 -1.22 5.81 7.98
N ARG A 78 -1.92 4.91 8.68
CA ARG A 78 -1.42 4.28 9.90
C ARG A 78 -0.19 3.42 9.59
N VAL A 79 -0.21 2.65 8.50
CA VAL A 79 0.95 1.85 8.06
C VAL A 79 2.15 2.75 7.75
N GLN A 80 1.93 3.82 6.98
CA GLN A 80 2.97 4.82 6.64
C GLN A 80 3.58 5.45 7.90
N ARG A 81 2.75 5.85 8.86
CA ARG A 81 3.22 6.40 10.14
C ARG A 81 4.03 5.37 10.94
N HIS A 82 3.58 4.13 11.01
CA HIS A 82 4.34 3.08 11.71
C HIS A 82 5.70 2.80 11.07
N ALA A 83 5.77 2.82 9.73
CA ALA A 83 7.04 2.70 9.02
C ALA A 83 8.00 3.84 9.38
N GLN A 84 7.49 5.06 9.44
CA GLN A 84 8.25 6.25 9.86
C GLN A 84 8.73 6.13 11.31
N GLU A 85 7.85 5.74 12.23
CA GLU A 85 8.16 5.56 13.66
C GLU A 85 9.24 4.49 13.88
N MET A 86 9.15 3.34 13.19
CA MET A 86 10.14 2.28 13.26
C MET A 86 11.52 2.74 12.76
N ASN A 87 11.53 3.48 11.65
CA ASN A 87 12.77 4.07 11.14
C ASN A 87 13.38 5.08 12.14
N GLN A 88 12.56 5.97 12.71
CA GLN A 88 13.00 6.93 13.73
C GLN A 88 13.53 6.26 15.01
N ALA A 89 13.07 5.05 15.33
CA ALA A 89 13.58 4.22 16.42
C ALA A 89 14.89 3.47 16.07
N GLY A 90 15.44 3.68 14.86
CA GLY A 90 16.69 3.08 14.39
C GLY A 90 16.55 1.61 13.98
N LEU A 91 15.34 1.15 13.67
CA LEU A 91 15.10 -0.23 13.24
C LEU A 91 15.38 -0.38 11.73
N ALA A 92 15.94 -1.52 11.32
CA ALA A 92 15.91 -1.92 9.92
C ALA A 92 14.47 -2.34 9.56
N VAL A 93 13.80 -1.56 8.72
CA VAL A 93 12.38 -1.75 8.41
C VAL A 93 12.21 -2.79 7.31
N VAL A 94 11.38 -3.80 7.56
CA VAL A 94 10.95 -4.77 6.56
C VAL A 94 9.47 -4.57 6.28
N VAL A 95 9.15 -4.27 5.02
CA VAL A 95 7.78 -4.16 4.53
C VAL A 95 7.41 -5.48 3.86
N VAL A 96 6.48 -6.22 4.44
CA VAL A 96 5.98 -7.47 3.85
C VAL A 96 4.86 -7.16 2.85
N GLY A 97 5.09 -7.40 1.57
CA GLY A 97 4.13 -7.07 0.53
C GLY A 97 4.72 -7.12 -0.88
N ASN A 98 3.89 -6.81 -1.88
CA ASN A 98 4.36 -6.75 -3.25
C ASN A 98 5.17 -5.47 -3.48
N ALA A 99 6.47 -5.62 -3.76
CA ALA A 99 7.38 -4.49 -4.00
C ALA A 99 6.93 -3.56 -5.12
N ARG A 100 6.11 -4.01 -6.09
CA ARG A 100 5.61 -3.15 -7.18
C ARG A 100 4.28 -2.46 -6.86
N HIS A 101 3.66 -2.76 -5.73
CA HIS A 101 2.36 -2.19 -5.36
C HIS A 101 2.52 -0.75 -4.87
N SER A 102 1.63 0.15 -5.29
CA SER A 102 1.67 1.59 -4.95
C SER A 102 1.66 1.84 -3.45
N GLU A 103 0.82 1.10 -2.71
CA GLU A 103 0.81 1.15 -1.24
C GLU A 103 2.19 0.85 -0.64
N VAL A 104 2.85 -0.22 -1.10
CA VAL A 104 4.17 -0.64 -0.59
C VAL A 104 5.23 0.40 -0.95
N GLN A 105 5.21 0.94 -2.17
CA GLN A 105 6.10 2.04 -2.57
C GLN A 105 5.93 3.27 -1.68
N GLY A 106 4.68 3.65 -1.37
CA GLY A 106 4.38 4.70 -0.41
C GLY A 106 4.99 4.41 0.95
N VAL A 107 4.70 3.24 1.53
CA VAL A 107 5.20 2.83 2.85
C VAL A 107 6.73 2.81 2.91
N VAL A 108 7.41 2.32 1.87
CA VAL A 108 8.88 2.33 1.74
C VAL A 108 9.45 3.75 1.75
N GLY A 109 8.79 4.70 1.06
CA GLY A 109 9.15 6.11 1.10
C GLY A 109 9.02 6.70 2.51
N TRP A 110 7.92 6.42 3.21
CA TRP A 110 7.71 6.85 4.60
C TRP A 110 8.67 6.18 5.59
N ALA A 111 9.17 4.99 5.29
CA ALA A 111 10.23 4.32 6.04
C ALA A 111 11.62 4.97 5.85
N GLY A 112 11.75 5.99 4.99
CA GLY A 112 13.00 6.73 4.78
C GLY A 112 13.94 6.11 3.75
N ALA A 113 13.45 5.24 2.87
CA ALA A 113 14.27 4.71 1.78
C ALA A 113 14.91 5.84 0.95
N GLY A 114 16.21 5.73 0.69
CA GLY A 114 16.99 6.78 0.00
C GLY A 114 17.61 7.84 0.93
N ASN A 115 17.28 7.85 2.22
CA ASN A 115 17.82 8.80 3.21
C ASN A 115 18.79 8.13 4.21
N GLY A 116 19.46 7.05 3.81
CA GLY A 116 20.40 6.29 4.65
C GLY A 116 19.76 5.23 5.56
N SER A 117 18.43 5.14 5.61
CA SER A 117 17.68 4.11 6.32
C SER A 117 17.80 2.74 5.63
N ILE A 118 17.77 1.67 6.43
CA ILE A 118 17.72 0.29 5.93
C ILE A 118 16.25 -0.09 5.78
N VAL A 119 15.78 -0.19 4.53
CA VAL A 119 14.41 -0.57 4.19
C VAL A 119 14.45 -1.73 3.19
N GLU A 120 13.82 -2.84 3.52
CA GLU A 120 13.77 -4.06 2.70
C GLU A 120 12.31 -4.45 2.44
N VAL A 121 12.02 -5.02 1.29
CA VAL A 121 10.68 -5.52 0.93
C VAL A 121 10.77 -7.00 0.64
N VAL A 122 9.86 -7.79 1.23
CA VAL A 122 9.76 -9.23 0.97
C VAL A 122 8.29 -9.63 0.80
N ALA A 123 8.02 -10.61 -0.05
CA ALA A 123 6.70 -11.18 -0.27
C ALA A 123 6.63 -12.67 0.07
N SER A 124 7.75 -13.31 0.41
CA SER A 124 7.83 -14.75 0.71
C SER A 124 8.87 -15.09 1.78
N VAL A 125 8.79 -16.32 2.30
CA VAL A 125 9.76 -16.88 3.24
C VAL A 125 11.15 -16.97 2.63
N GLU A 126 11.24 -17.38 1.36
CA GLU A 126 12.51 -17.53 0.64
C GLU A 126 13.21 -16.18 0.45
N GLU A 127 12.44 -15.10 0.26
CA GLU A 127 12.98 -13.74 0.20
C GLU A 127 13.46 -13.29 1.59
N ALA A 128 12.69 -13.57 2.65
CA ALA A 128 13.09 -13.30 4.02
C ALA A 128 14.40 -14.03 4.41
N ASP A 129 14.59 -15.26 3.96
CA ASP A 129 15.80 -16.05 4.18
C ASP A 129 17.04 -15.48 3.49
N ARG A 130 16.87 -14.65 2.45
CA ARG A 130 17.99 -13.99 1.76
C ARG A 130 18.42 -12.70 2.46
N LEU A 131 17.64 -12.17 3.39
CA LEU A 131 17.99 -10.94 4.08
C LEU A 131 19.19 -11.16 5.02
N PRO A 132 20.11 -10.18 5.14
CA PRO A 132 21.24 -10.26 6.07
C PRO A 132 20.75 -10.27 7.52
N PHE A 133 21.57 -10.80 8.43
CA PHE A 133 21.29 -10.67 9.86
C PHE A 133 21.29 -9.19 10.27
N ARG A 134 20.35 -8.79 11.13
CA ARG A 134 20.29 -7.45 11.73
C ARG A 134 19.97 -7.55 13.21
N GLU A 135 20.61 -6.70 14.01
CA GLU A 135 20.40 -6.72 15.45
C GLU A 135 18.96 -6.34 15.82
N ARG A 136 18.40 -5.32 15.15
CA ARG A 136 17.04 -4.82 15.42
C ARG A 136 16.27 -4.59 14.14
N ARG A 137 15.09 -5.21 14.02
CA ARG A 137 14.18 -5.05 12.86
C ARG A 137 12.80 -4.57 13.28
N GLY A 138 12.20 -3.75 12.44
CA GLY A 138 10.77 -3.41 12.50
C GLY A 138 10.08 -4.09 11.32
N VAL A 139 8.99 -4.80 11.55
CA VAL A 139 8.28 -5.54 10.51
C VAL A 139 6.81 -5.13 10.48
N LEU A 140 6.35 -4.76 9.29
CA LEU A 140 4.95 -4.39 9.00
C LEU A 140 4.55 -4.98 7.64
N CYS A 141 3.27 -4.94 7.28
CA CYS A 141 2.78 -5.50 6.03
C CYS A 141 1.87 -4.57 5.23
N GLN A 142 1.79 -4.82 3.92
CA GLN A 142 0.76 -4.29 3.05
C GLN A 142 -0.63 -4.65 3.60
N SER A 143 -1.57 -3.70 3.53
CA SER A 143 -2.89 -3.78 4.15
C SER A 143 -3.74 -4.93 3.61
N THR A 144 -3.53 -5.35 2.36
CA THR A 144 -4.21 -6.47 1.72
C THR A 144 -3.41 -7.78 1.77
N PHE A 145 -2.25 -7.82 2.43
CA PHE A 145 -1.41 -9.02 2.44
C PHE A 145 -2.03 -10.14 3.29
N PRO A 146 -2.00 -11.42 2.85
CA PRO A 146 -2.57 -12.52 3.61
C PRO A 146 -1.91 -12.69 4.99
N GLN A 147 -2.73 -12.64 6.05
CA GLN A 147 -2.24 -12.66 7.44
C GLN A 147 -1.45 -13.93 7.78
N GLU A 148 -1.84 -15.08 7.24
CA GLU A 148 -1.17 -16.36 7.50
C GLU A 148 0.26 -16.37 6.92
N ARG A 149 0.41 -15.90 5.67
CA ARG A 149 1.73 -15.75 5.03
C ARG A 149 2.59 -14.69 5.75
N PHE A 150 1.98 -13.62 6.25
CA PHE A 150 2.70 -12.62 7.05
C PHE A 150 3.31 -13.25 8.30
N ARG A 151 2.57 -14.10 9.03
CA ARG A 151 3.08 -14.79 10.22
C ARG A 151 4.24 -15.72 9.88
N GLU A 152 4.15 -16.49 8.81
CA GLU A 152 5.24 -17.35 8.34
C GLU A 152 6.53 -16.57 8.08
N ILE A 153 6.41 -15.41 7.41
CA ILE A 153 7.55 -14.52 7.14
C ILE A 153 8.13 -13.94 8.43
N VAL A 154 7.27 -13.49 9.36
CA VAL A 154 7.70 -12.95 10.66
C VAL A 154 8.51 -13.98 11.46
N GLU A 155 8.08 -15.24 11.52
CA GLU A 155 8.84 -16.27 12.23
C GLU A 155 10.23 -16.48 11.62
N ARG A 156 10.34 -16.39 10.29
CA ARG A 156 11.64 -16.50 9.60
C ARG A 156 12.53 -15.31 9.91
N LEU A 157 11.98 -14.10 9.93
CA LEU A 157 12.73 -12.89 10.28
C LEU A 157 13.22 -12.90 11.73
N ARG A 158 12.48 -13.50 12.67
CA ARG A 158 12.93 -13.69 14.06
C ARG A 158 14.16 -14.57 14.17
N LEU A 159 14.28 -15.61 13.36
CA LEU A 159 15.47 -16.46 13.31
C LEU A 159 16.69 -15.77 12.69
N ARG A 160 16.48 -14.61 12.04
CA ARG A 160 17.47 -13.87 11.27
C ARG A 160 17.75 -12.49 11.85
N SER A 161 17.35 -12.27 13.10
CA SER A 161 17.52 -10.99 13.79
C SER A 161 17.75 -11.21 15.28
N GLY A 162 18.34 -10.23 15.97
CA GLY A 162 18.41 -10.23 17.43
C GLY A 162 17.05 -9.92 18.06
N GLU A 163 16.50 -8.75 17.71
CA GLU A 163 15.21 -8.23 18.14
C GLU A 163 14.32 -7.95 16.92
N VAL A 164 13.04 -8.31 17.00
CA VAL A 164 12.03 -8.03 15.96
C VAL A 164 10.80 -7.37 16.59
N GLU A 165 10.59 -6.10 16.29
CA GLU A 165 9.32 -5.41 16.55
C GLU A 165 8.36 -5.68 15.40
N VAL A 166 7.19 -6.24 15.69
CA VAL A 166 6.18 -6.59 14.69
C VAL A 166 4.94 -5.73 14.87
N ARG A 167 4.47 -5.11 13.80
CA ARG A 167 3.17 -4.44 13.73
C ARG A 167 2.37 -5.05 12.59
N ASP A 168 1.39 -5.90 12.94
CA ASP A 168 0.42 -6.41 11.96
C ASP A 168 -0.46 -5.25 11.50
N THR A 169 -0.22 -4.82 10.26
CA THR A 169 -0.90 -3.70 9.61
C THR A 169 -1.91 -4.17 8.56
N SER A 170 -2.23 -5.47 8.55
CA SER A 170 -3.25 -6.02 7.66
C SER A 170 -4.64 -5.44 7.99
N CYS A 171 -5.41 -5.14 6.96
CA CYS A 171 -6.71 -4.51 7.09
C CYS A 171 -7.73 -5.54 7.61
N PRO A 172 -8.36 -5.31 8.78
CA PRO A 172 -9.32 -6.26 9.34
C PRO A 172 -10.52 -6.45 8.44
N VAL A 173 -10.96 -5.43 7.70
CA VAL A 173 -12.08 -5.51 6.75
C VAL A 173 -11.76 -6.45 5.59
N VAL A 174 -10.52 -6.39 5.06
CA VAL A 174 -10.08 -7.27 3.98
C VAL A 174 -9.98 -8.70 4.50
N ASN A 175 -9.29 -8.90 5.63
CA ASN A 175 -9.16 -10.22 6.26
C ASN A 175 -10.51 -10.85 6.62
N GLN A 176 -11.46 -10.05 7.12
CA GLN A 176 -12.80 -10.50 7.48
C GLN A 176 -13.62 -10.88 6.25
N ARG A 177 -13.62 -10.05 5.20
CA ARG A 177 -14.31 -10.37 3.93
C ARG A 177 -13.83 -11.69 3.34
N HIS A 178 -12.52 -11.92 3.30
CA HIS A 178 -11.97 -13.18 2.79
C HIS A 178 -12.41 -14.38 3.64
N ARG A 179 -12.34 -14.27 4.96
CA ARG A 179 -12.69 -15.36 5.86
C ARG A 179 -14.19 -15.67 5.86
N GLU A 180 -15.03 -14.66 5.99
CA GLU A 180 -16.49 -14.84 6.10
C GLU A 180 -17.10 -15.26 4.77
N ALA A 181 -16.75 -14.61 3.65
CA ALA A 181 -17.34 -14.92 2.35
C ALA A 181 -16.93 -16.32 1.86
N VAL A 182 -15.69 -16.74 2.13
CA VAL A 182 -15.24 -18.07 1.73
C VAL A 182 -15.76 -19.13 2.69
N ALA A 183 -15.57 -18.97 4.01
CA ALA A 183 -15.97 -20.00 4.98
C ALA A 183 -17.48 -20.25 5.01
N ALA A 184 -18.32 -19.22 4.81
CA ALA A 184 -19.77 -19.39 4.81
C ALA A 184 -20.31 -20.10 3.56
N MET A 185 -19.51 -20.25 2.50
CA MET A 185 -19.97 -20.84 1.23
C MET A 185 -19.32 -22.18 0.93
N LEU A 186 -18.17 -22.51 1.55
CA LEU A 186 -17.37 -23.70 1.24
C LEU A 186 -18.09 -25.03 1.45
N ASP A 187 -19.04 -25.11 2.38
CA ASP A 187 -19.77 -26.35 2.66
C ASP A 187 -20.93 -26.60 1.67
N ASP A 188 -21.35 -25.56 0.92
CA ASP A 188 -22.56 -25.57 0.09
C ASP A 188 -22.28 -25.35 -1.42
N VAL A 189 -21.02 -25.22 -1.83
CA VAL A 189 -20.66 -24.94 -3.23
C VAL A 189 -19.55 -25.83 -3.76
N ASP A 190 -19.73 -26.38 -4.95
CA ASP A 190 -18.70 -27.15 -5.65
C ASP A 190 -17.62 -26.23 -6.29
N VAL A 191 -17.95 -24.96 -6.53
CA VAL A 191 -17.08 -23.98 -7.21
C VAL A 191 -17.27 -22.57 -6.62
N VAL A 192 -16.16 -21.88 -6.33
CA VAL A 192 -16.14 -20.46 -5.96
C VAL A 192 -15.55 -19.63 -7.10
N LEU A 193 -16.33 -18.68 -7.64
CA LEU A 193 -15.87 -17.73 -8.66
C LEU A 193 -15.58 -16.36 -8.03
N VAL A 194 -14.30 -16.01 -7.92
CA VAL A 194 -13.88 -14.69 -7.43
C VAL A 194 -13.83 -13.70 -8.59
N VAL A 195 -14.69 -12.67 -8.56
CA VAL A 195 -14.73 -11.61 -9.58
C VAL A 195 -13.90 -10.42 -9.10
N GLY A 196 -12.77 -10.16 -9.76
CA GLY A 196 -11.86 -9.06 -9.45
C GLY A 196 -10.97 -8.70 -10.64
N GLY A 197 -10.38 -7.50 -10.62
CA GLY A 197 -9.37 -7.12 -11.61
C GLY A 197 -8.05 -7.85 -11.39
N ARG A 198 -7.31 -8.18 -12.45
CA ARG A 198 -6.01 -8.90 -12.35
C ARG A 198 -4.94 -8.15 -11.54
N GLY A 199 -5.10 -6.84 -11.35
CA GLY A 199 -4.23 -6.00 -10.54
C GLY A 199 -4.67 -5.86 -9.08
N SER A 200 -5.81 -6.44 -8.70
CA SER A 200 -6.23 -6.47 -7.30
C SER A 200 -5.29 -7.41 -6.54
N ALA A 201 -4.60 -6.87 -5.53
CA ALA A 201 -3.81 -7.64 -4.60
C ALA A 201 -4.68 -8.55 -3.73
#